data_AF-A0A3M7KYI6-F1
#
_entry.id   AF-A0A3M7KYI6-F1
#
_cell.length_a   1.000
_cell.length_b   1.000
_cell.length_c   1.000
_cell.angle_alpha   90.00
_cell.angle_beta   90.00
_cell.angle_gamma   90.00
#
_symmetry.space_group_name_H-M   'P 1'
#
loop_
_entity.id
_entity.type
_entity.pdbx_description
1 polymer ?
#
loop_
_entity_poly.entity_id
_entity_poly.type
_entity_poly.pdbx_seq_one_letter_code
_entity_poly.pdbx_strand_id
1 'polypeptide(L)'
;MNVYSAGPPDAPMLLCLHGGGYTGLSWGVLAAELRGIQCQVVAPDLRGHGETRSPDDADLAAETLAADVAELWHVLAARRRLTTPLVLVGHSMGGAVAVWAARRILEEDASCPLAGVAVIDVVEGTALAALPSMRSVLSARPARFASLKEALAWARATHATTNPSAARLSLPSQLRWEEAGAATETTRGAGVLPLPPSLPSISEDGGVGATGAEVQRAPGLPPRPPLGRPKAPDQARGGWVWRTPLPDSAPFWDGWYRGLSPAFLGLPCPKVLVLAGTDRLDKALTIGQMQGRFQLALLPQACPAPSQAGHAVHEDAPGAVAGILSGFLARHRVGLPGLAIPSRSPGTQHPAPSPG
;
A
#
# COMPACT_ATOMS: atom_id res chain seq x y z
N MET A 1 17.17 -1.85 0.97
CA MET A 1 15.78 -1.86 1.48
C MET A 1 15.46 -3.16 2.20
N ASN A 2 14.66 -3.10 3.25
CA ASN A 2 13.96 -4.25 3.82
C ASN A 2 12.76 -4.61 2.93
N VAL A 3 12.50 -5.90 2.69
CA VAL A 3 11.49 -6.37 1.72
C VAL A 3 10.72 -7.57 2.25
N TYR A 4 9.39 -7.49 2.20
CA TYR A 4 8.49 -8.63 2.45
C TYR A 4 8.03 -9.23 1.13
N SER A 5 7.85 -10.54 1.07
CA SER A 5 7.35 -11.21 -0.14
C SER A 5 6.37 -12.33 0.17
N ALA A 6 5.33 -12.48 -0.64
CA ALA A 6 4.35 -13.55 -0.54
C ALA A 6 3.90 -14.01 -1.94
N GLY A 7 3.76 -15.32 -2.12
CA GLY A 7 3.40 -15.94 -3.40
C GLY A 7 4.60 -16.53 -4.16
N PRO A 8 4.36 -17.18 -5.32
CA PRO A 8 5.39 -17.90 -6.06
C PRO A 8 6.47 -16.98 -6.64
N PRO A 9 7.77 -17.26 -6.46
CA PRO A 9 8.87 -16.35 -6.87
C PRO A 9 8.98 -16.12 -8.37
N ASP A 10 8.46 -17.01 -9.21
CA ASP A 10 8.54 -16.89 -10.67
C ASP A 10 7.24 -16.33 -11.30
N ALA A 11 6.23 -16.02 -10.47
CA ALA A 11 5.00 -15.37 -10.92
C ALA A 11 5.20 -13.86 -11.15
N PRO A 12 4.34 -13.20 -11.95
CA PRO A 12 4.33 -11.75 -12.08
C PRO A 12 4.48 -11.01 -10.76
N MET A 13 5.40 -10.06 -10.72
CA MET A 13 5.73 -9.30 -9.52
C MET A 13 4.80 -8.11 -9.38
N LEU A 14 4.11 -8.02 -8.26
CA LEU A 14 3.41 -6.84 -7.79
C LEU A 14 4.32 -6.16 -6.77
N LEU A 15 5.05 -5.14 -7.22
CA LEU A 15 5.91 -4.34 -6.35
C LEU A 15 5.07 -3.25 -5.68
N CYS A 16 4.72 -3.48 -4.42
CA CYS A 16 3.73 -2.74 -3.66
C CYS A 16 4.36 -1.68 -2.74
N LEU A 17 4.14 -0.40 -3.04
CA LEU A 17 4.76 0.76 -2.40
C LEU A 17 3.78 1.44 -1.45
N HIS A 18 4.07 1.42 -0.16
CA HIS A 18 3.19 1.95 0.89
C HIS A 18 3.12 3.49 0.91
N GLY A 19 2.10 4.05 1.55
CA GLY A 19 1.96 5.49 1.78
C GLY A 19 2.91 6.06 2.85
N GLY A 20 2.93 7.39 3.00
CA GLY A 20 3.80 8.05 3.98
C GLY A 20 3.46 7.66 5.42
N GLY A 21 4.47 7.28 6.19
CA GLY A 21 4.33 6.80 7.58
C GLY A 21 3.87 5.34 7.71
N TYR A 22 3.58 4.65 6.60
CA TYR A 22 3.27 3.22 6.56
C TYR A 22 4.54 2.39 6.31
N THR A 23 4.38 1.08 6.13
CA THR A 23 5.47 0.13 5.87
C THR A 23 5.03 -0.92 4.86
N GLY A 24 5.95 -1.77 4.39
CA GLY A 24 5.63 -2.89 3.51
C GLY A 24 4.58 -3.85 4.09
N LEU A 25 4.46 -3.92 5.43
CA LEU A 25 3.47 -4.76 6.11
C LEU A 25 2.01 -4.28 5.95
N SER A 26 1.78 -3.04 5.51
CA SER A 26 0.44 -2.56 5.14
C SER A 26 -0.18 -3.36 3.99
N TRP A 27 0.64 -3.99 3.16
CA TRP A 27 0.20 -4.87 2.09
C TRP A 27 -0.06 -6.31 2.55
N GLY A 28 0.20 -6.66 3.81
CA GLY A 28 0.20 -8.05 4.26
C GLY A 28 -1.18 -8.71 4.23
N VAL A 29 -2.24 -7.98 4.59
CA VAL A 29 -3.62 -8.51 4.48
C VAL A 29 -4.04 -8.63 3.01
N LEU A 30 -3.72 -7.64 2.17
CA LEU A 30 -3.95 -7.72 0.73
C LEU A 30 -3.22 -8.92 0.11
N ALA A 31 -1.98 -9.18 0.52
CA ALA A 31 -1.21 -10.32 0.04
C ALA A 31 -1.86 -11.66 0.43
N ALA A 32 -2.56 -11.73 1.56
CA ALA A 32 -3.35 -12.89 1.94
C ALA A 32 -4.57 -13.08 1.03
N GLU A 33 -5.25 -12.00 0.63
CA GLU A 33 -6.39 -12.03 -0.31
C GLU A 33 -5.97 -12.43 -1.75
N LEU A 34 -4.72 -12.16 -2.12
CA LEU A 34 -4.16 -12.55 -3.42
C LEU A 34 -3.66 -14.01 -3.45
N ARG A 35 -3.81 -14.77 -2.35
CA ARG A 35 -3.45 -16.20 -2.34
C ARG A 35 -4.29 -16.95 -3.38
N GLY A 36 -3.63 -17.72 -4.23
CA GLY A 36 -4.27 -18.46 -5.33
C GLY A 36 -4.34 -17.69 -6.65
N ILE A 37 -4.02 -16.40 -6.66
CA ILE A 37 -3.73 -15.66 -7.89
C ILE A 37 -2.28 -15.93 -8.28
N GLN A 38 -2.01 -16.15 -9.57
CA GLN A 38 -0.67 -16.37 -10.09
C GLN A 38 0.11 -15.04 -10.13
N CYS A 39 0.46 -14.53 -8.96
CA CYS A 39 1.27 -13.35 -8.77
C CYS A 39 2.13 -13.47 -7.51
N GLN A 40 3.16 -12.64 -7.41
CA GLN A 40 3.92 -12.46 -6.20
C GLN A 40 3.80 -11.04 -5.71
N VAL A 41 3.39 -10.86 -4.46
CA VAL A 41 3.48 -9.57 -3.79
C VAL A 41 4.89 -9.39 -3.25
N VAL A 42 5.53 -8.27 -3.61
CA VAL A 42 6.81 -7.82 -3.08
C VAL A 42 6.59 -6.43 -2.51
N ALA A 43 6.74 -6.27 -1.20
CA ALA A 43 6.42 -5.03 -0.50
C ALA A 43 7.66 -4.55 0.27
N PRO A 44 8.42 -3.57 -0.26
CA PRO A 44 9.53 -2.97 0.46
C PRO A 44 9.05 -2.02 1.55
N ASP A 45 9.88 -1.83 2.57
CA ASP A 45 9.88 -0.59 3.33
C ASP A 45 10.63 0.48 2.53
N LEU A 46 9.98 1.59 2.20
CA LEU A 46 10.63 2.72 1.54
C LEU A 46 11.64 3.39 2.48
N ARG A 47 12.54 4.20 1.93
CA ARG A 47 13.50 5.01 2.70
C ARG A 47 12.83 5.76 3.84
N GLY A 48 13.48 5.82 5.00
CA GLY A 48 12.94 6.46 6.20
C GLY A 48 11.73 5.75 6.83
N HIS A 49 11.35 4.55 6.34
CA HIS A 49 10.23 3.76 6.85
C HIS A 49 10.66 2.35 7.25
N GLY A 50 9.87 1.75 8.15
CA GLY A 50 10.04 0.36 8.60
C GLY A 50 11.48 0.00 9.00
N GLU A 51 11.96 -1.14 8.51
CA GLU A 51 13.33 -1.59 8.79
C GLU A 51 14.33 -1.27 7.67
N THR A 52 13.94 -0.46 6.68
CA THR A 52 14.91 0.08 5.72
C THR A 52 15.86 1.05 6.42
N ARG A 53 17.12 0.99 6.01
CA ARG A 53 18.19 1.92 6.38
C ARG A 53 18.90 2.36 5.11
N SER A 54 19.22 3.64 5.02
CA SER A 54 19.98 4.25 3.93
C SER A 54 21.03 5.20 4.50
N PRO A 55 22.00 5.68 3.69
CA PRO A 55 22.98 6.67 4.13
C PRO A 55 22.36 7.98 4.60
N ASP A 56 21.20 8.35 4.04
CA ASP A 56 20.42 9.54 4.41
C ASP A 56 18.92 9.20 4.40
N ASP A 57 18.40 8.79 5.55
CA ASP A 57 16.99 8.43 5.71
C ASP A 57 16.04 9.65 5.70
N ALA A 58 16.58 10.88 5.74
CA ALA A 58 15.79 12.11 5.74
C ALA A 58 15.51 12.65 4.33
N ASP A 59 16.32 12.27 3.33
CA ASP A 59 16.05 12.63 1.93
C ASP A 59 14.91 11.79 1.37
N LEU A 60 13.71 12.35 1.43
CA LEU A 60 12.49 11.74 0.91
C LEU A 60 12.01 12.43 -0.37
N ALA A 61 12.91 13.02 -1.16
CA ALA A 61 12.55 13.58 -2.46
C ALA A 61 11.96 12.49 -3.39
N ALA A 62 11.05 12.90 -4.29
CA ALA A 62 10.40 11.97 -5.22
C ALA A 62 11.43 11.24 -6.09
N GLU A 63 12.46 11.97 -6.52
CA GLU A 63 13.57 11.48 -7.34
C GLU A 63 14.39 10.43 -6.59
N THR A 64 14.71 10.69 -5.32
CA THR A 64 15.46 9.77 -4.46
C THR A 64 14.66 8.50 -4.20
N LEU A 65 13.38 8.62 -3.82
CA LEU A 65 12.49 7.47 -3.61
C LEU A 65 12.28 6.64 -4.88
N ALA A 66 12.17 7.28 -6.05
CA ALA A 66 12.05 6.61 -7.33
C ALA A 66 13.34 5.88 -7.72
N ALA A 67 14.51 6.48 -7.47
CA ALA A 67 15.83 5.86 -7.71
C ALA A 67 16.03 4.62 -6.85
N ASP A 68 15.67 4.73 -5.58
CA ASP A 68 15.65 3.65 -4.60
C ASP A 68 14.80 2.44 -5.06
N VAL A 69 13.61 2.70 -5.62
CA VAL A 69 12.73 1.65 -6.16
C VAL A 69 13.26 1.06 -7.47
N ALA A 70 13.84 1.90 -8.35
CA ALA A 70 14.49 1.44 -9.58
C ALA A 70 15.69 0.53 -9.27
N GLU A 71 16.53 0.90 -8.30
CA GLU A 71 17.64 0.05 -7.83
C GLU A 71 17.13 -1.27 -7.27
N LEU A 72 16.09 -1.24 -6.44
CA LEU A 72 15.46 -2.47 -5.94
C LEU A 72 14.97 -3.36 -7.09
N TRP A 73 14.30 -2.77 -8.10
CA TRP A 73 13.87 -3.50 -9.28
C TRP A 73 15.06 -4.18 -9.97
N HIS A 74 16.14 -3.46 -10.27
CA HIS A 74 17.32 -4.02 -10.93
C HIS A 74 17.93 -5.19 -10.16
N VAL A 75 18.04 -5.06 -8.83
CA VAL A 75 18.53 -6.14 -7.96
C VAL A 75 17.61 -7.37 -7.99
N LEU A 76 16.30 -7.17 -7.96
CA LEU A 76 15.33 -8.26 -7.99
C LEU A 76 15.24 -8.92 -9.36
N ALA A 77 15.29 -8.14 -10.43
CA ALA A 77 15.21 -8.60 -11.82
C ALA A 77 16.42 -9.45 -12.19
N ALA A 78 17.63 -9.04 -11.77
CA ALA A 78 18.84 -9.82 -11.94
C ALA A 78 18.76 -11.22 -11.29
N ARG A 79 18.04 -11.35 -10.17
CA ARG A 79 17.86 -12.63 -9.45
C ARG A 79 16.82 -13.54 -10.10
N ARG A 80 15.89 -13.00 -10.89
CA ARG A 80 14.67 -13.71 -11.34
C ARG A 80 14.63 -14.09 -12.81
N ARG A 81 15.70 -13.78 -13.54
CA ARG A 81 15.72 -13.75 -15.02
C ARG A 81 14.76 -12.64 -15.47
N LEU A 82 15.25 -11.70 -16.29
CA LEU A 82 14.60 -10.42 -16.65
C LEU A 82 13.23 -10.53 -17.38
N THR A 83 12.59 -11.71 -17.38
CA THR A 83 11.36 -12.02 -18.09
C THR A 83 10.10 -11.94 -17.23
N THR A 84 10.21 -11.87 -15.90
CA THR A 84 9.02 -11.84 -15.03
C THR A 84 8.30 -10.48 -15.16
N PRO A 85 7.01 -10.45 -15.52
CA PRO A 85 6.27 -9.19 -15.65
C PRO A 85 6.25 -8.40 -14.35
N LEU A 86 6.49 -7.09 -14.44
CA LEU A 86 6.44 -6.14 -13.32
C LEU A 86 5.12 -5.36 -13.34
N VAL A 87 4.43 -5.31 -12.21
CA VAL A 87 3.34 -4.37 -11.95
C VAL A 87 3.72 -3.55 -10.72
N LEU A 88 3.80 -2.24 -10.89
CA LEU A 88 4.00 -1.33 -9.75
C LEU A 88 2.63 -1.00 -9.16
N VAL A 89 2.49 -1.17 -7.85
CA VAL A 89 1.26 -0.86 -7.12
C VAL A 89 1.62 0.12 -6.03
N GLY A 90 0.92 1.23 -5.90
CA GLY A 90 1.28 2.24 -4.89
C GLY A 90 0.07 2.93 -4.28
N HIS A 91 0.15 3.20 -2.98
CA HIS A 91 -0.87 3.95 -2.22
C HIS A 91 -0.34 5.32 -1.81
N SER A 92 -1.14 6.39 -2.00
CA SER A 92 -0.79 7.75 -1.57
C SER A 92 0.61 8.18 -2.05
N MET A 93 1.54 8.53 -1.15
CA MET A 93 2.96 8.77 -1.45
C MET A 93 3.58 7.63 -2.29
N GLY A 94 3.33 6.37 -1.94
CA GLY A 94 3.81 5.21 -2.71
C GLY A 94 3.18 5.12 -4.10
N GLY A 95 1.96 5.65 -4.29
CA GLY A 95 1.32 5.79 -5.60
C GLY A 95 2.06 6.78 -6.50
N ALA A 96 2.47 7.92 -5.93
CA ALA A 96 3.32 8.87 -6.63
C ALA A 96 4.69 8.26 -6.98
N VAL A 97 5.35 7.65 -5.99
CA VAL A 97 6.65 6.97 -6.19
C VAL A 97 6.55 5.87 -7.23
N ALA A 98 5.44 5.11 -7.30
CA ALA A 98 5.24 4.09 -8.33
C ALA A 98 5.28 4.68 -9.75
N VAL A 99 4.67 5.85 -9.96
CA VAL A 99 4.69 6.53 -11.28
C VAL A 99 6.09 7.03 -11.61
N TRP A 100 6.76 7.69 -10.66
CA TRP A 100 8.11 8.22 -10.86
C TRP A 100 9.14 7.10 -11.07
N ALA A 101 9.04 6.01 -10.30
CA ALA A 101 9.87 4.83 -10.47
C ALA A 101 9.62 4.15 -11.81
N ALA A 102 8.37 4.01 -12.25
CA ALA A 102 8.05 3.45 -13.57
C ALA A 102 8.72 4.23 -14.71
N ARG A 103 8.69 5.57 -14.64
CA ARG A 103 9.37 6.42 -15.62
C ARG A 103 10.87 6.19 -15.60
N ARG A 104 11.47 6.25 -14.41
CA ARG A 104 12.91 6.06 -14.23
C ARG A 104 13.38 4.69 -14.72
N ILE A 105 12.67 3.62 -14.36
CA ILE A 105 12.99 2.25 -14.80
C ILE A 105 12.97 2.16 -16.33
N LEU A 106 11.98 2.77 -16.99
CA LEU A 106 11.90 2.75 -18.45
C LEU A 106 12.95 3.64 -19.14
N GLU A 107 13.37 4.73 -18.48
CA GLU A 107 14.46 5.60 -18.94
C GLU A 107 15.83 4.89 -18.81
N GLU A 108 16.03 4.10 -17.75
CA GLU A 108 17.26 3.32 -17.50
C GLU A 108 17.31 2.01 -18.29
N ASP A 109 16.17 1.33 -18.44
CA ASP A 109 16.01 0.05 -19.12
C ASP A 109 14.67 -0.02 -19.86
N ALA A 110 14.70 0.35 -21.14
CA ALA A 110 13.55 0.27 -22.03
C ALA A 110 13.05 -1.18 -22.27
N SER A 111 13.83 -2.20 -21.90
CA SER A 111 13.45 -3.61 -22.01
C SER A 111 12.71 -4.14 -20.78
N CYS A 112 12.57 -3.33 -19.72
CA CYS A 112 11.84 -3.70 -18.53
C CYS A 112 10.43 -4.23 -18.89
N PRO A 113 10.04 -5.44 -18.45
CA PRO A 113 8.72 -6.02 -18.71
C PRO A 113 7.64 -5.38 -17.82
N LEU A 114 7.51 -4.05 -17.86
CA LEU A 114 6.50 -3.29 -17.12
C LEU A 114 5.11 -3.59 -17.71
N ALA A 115 4.38 -4.47 -17.04
CA ALA A 115 3.04 -4.91 -17.43
C ALA A 115 1.93 -3.99 -16.93
N GLY A 116 2.20 -3.13 -15.96
CA GLY A 116 1.26 -2.07 -15.59
C GLY A 116 1.61 -1.28 -14.34
N VAL A 117 0.82 -0.23 -14.09
CA VAL A 117 0.89 0.58 -12.88
C VAL A 117 -0.50 0.74 -12.27
N ALA A 118 -0.61 0.43 -10.98
CA ALA A 118 -1.81 0.60 -10.17
C ALA A 118 -1.58 1.69 -9.12
N VAL A 119 -2.37 2.76 -9.20
CA VAL A 119 -2.30 3.90 -8.28
C VAL A 119 -3.54 3.89 -7.40
N ILE A 120 -3.36 3.94 -6.08
CA ILE A 120 -4.43 3.84 -5.09
C ILE A 120 -4.51 5.15 -4.30
N ASP A 121 -5.67 5.80 -4.37
CA ASP A 121 -6.07 6.94 -3.54
C ASP A 121 -5.09 8.13 -3.63
N VAL A 122 -4.70 8.48 -4.86
CA VAL A 122 -3.96 9.71 -5.15
C VAL A 122 -4.32 10.27 -6.52
N VAL A 123 -4.68 11.54 -6.53
CA VAL A 123 -4.88 12.39 -7.71
C VAL A 123 -4.11 13.68 -7.46
N GLU A 124 -3.32 14.16 -8.42
CA GLU A 124 -2.46 15.34 -8.24
C GLU A 124 -3.23 16.54 -7.67
N GLY A 125 -4.35 16.90 -8.32
CA GLY A 125 -5.14 18.07 -7.93
C GLY A 125 -5.68 18.00 -6.50
N THR A 126 -6.21 16.84 -6.06
CA THR A 126 -6.74 16.68 -4.70
C THR A 126 -5.62 16.53 -3.67
N ALA A 127 -4.53 15.83 -4.01
CA ALA A 127 -3.37 15.66 -3.15
C ALA A 127 -2.70 17.00 -2.81
N LEU A 128 -2.45 17.84 -3.82
CA LEU A 128 -1.87 19.18 -3.62
C LEU A 128 -2.79 20.08 -2.78
N ALA A 129 -4.10 20.01 -3.03
CA ALA A 129 -5.09 20.77 -2.24
C ALA A 129 -5.17 20.30 -0.78
N ALA A 130 -4.85 19.04 -0.49
CA ALA A 130 -4.90 18.46 0.85
C ALA A 130 -3.62 18.71 1.68
N LEU A 131 -2.50 19.10 1.06
CA LEU A 131 -1.20 19.28 1.77
C LEU A 131 -1.27 20.19 3.00
N PRO A 132 -1.97 21.35 2.97
CA PRO A 132 -2.07 22.21 4.15
C PRO A 132 -2.76 21.52 5.34
N SER A 133 -3.74 20.65 5.06
CA SER A 133 -4.49 19.90 6.07
C SER A 133 -3.69 18.73 6.65
N MET A 134 -2.73 18.16 5.91
CA MET A 134 -1.97 17.01 6.37
C MET A 134 -1.25 17.29 7.69
N ARG A 135 -0.64 18.47 7.86
CA ARG A 135 0.01 18.83 9.14
C ARG A 135 -0.92 18.73 10.35
N SER A 136 -2.18 19.15 10.19
CA SER A 136 -3.21 19.04 11.23
C SER A 136 -3.57 17.58 11.52
N VAL A 137 -3.68 16.75 10.47
CA VAL A 137 -3.92 15.31 10.62
C VAL A 137 -2.76 14.62 11.33
N LEU A 138 -1.51 15.00 11.01
CA LEU A 138 -0.32 14.43 11.66
C LEU A 138 -0.21 14.85 13.13
N SER A 139 -0.50 16.12 13.45
CA SER A 139 -0.40 16.65 14.82
C SER A 139 -1.51 16.13 15.75
N ALA A 140 -2.63 15.65 15.20
CA ALA A 140 -3.69 15.01 15.98
C ALA A 140 -3.31 13.61 16.50
N ARG A 141 -2.21 13.03 16.02
CA ARG A 141 -1.73 11.71 16.48
C ARG A 141 -1.10 11.84 17.87
N PRO A 142 -1.27 10.84 18.76
CA PRO A 142 -0.48 10.74 19.97
C PRO A 142 1.00 10.72 19.62
N ALA A 143 1.81 11.54 20.29
CA ALA A 143 3.26 11.56 20.08
C ALA A 143 3.93 10.25 20.52
N ARG A 144 3.32 9.53 21.47
CA ARG A 144 3.80 8.28 22.03
C ARG A 144 2.65 7.40 22.51
N PHE A 145 2.90 6.10 22.61
CA PHE A 145 2.04 5.11 23.25
C PHE A 145 2.82 4.38 24.34
N ALA A 146 2.19 4.07 25.47
CA ALA A 146 2.80 3.28 26.53
C ALA A 146 2.92 1.79 26.14
N SER A 147 2.12 1.32 25.19
CA SER A 147 2.15 -0.06 24.69
C SER A 147 1.57 -0.19 23.29
N LEU A 148 1.92 -1.27 22.59
CA LEU A 148 1.28 -1.63 21.31
C LEU A 148 -0.23 -1.84 21.44
N LYS A 149 -0.70 -2.32 22.60
CA LYS A 149 -2.14 -2.47 22.87
C LYS A 149 -2.86 -1.12 22.85
N GLU A 150 -2.23 -0.08 23.40
CA GLU A 150 -2.77 1.28 23.37
C GLU A 150 -2.77 1.85 21.95
N ALA A 151 -1.70 1.64 21.19
CA ALA A 151 -1.64 2.04 19.79
C ALA A 151 -2.75 1.39 18.95
N LEU A 152 -3.00 0.08 19.13
CA LEU A 152 -4.08 -0.64 18.46
C LEU A 152 -5.47 -0.13 18.87
N ALA A 153 -5.65 0.21 20.15
CA ALA A 153 -6.89 0.80 20.64
C ALA A 153 -7.13 2.18 20.04
N TRP A 154 -6.08 3.02 19.95
CA TRP A 154 -6.12 4.30 19.27
C TRP A 154 -6.49 4.14 17.79
N ALA A 155 -5.82 3.26 17.05
CA ALA A 155 -6.07 3.05 15.62
C ALA A 155 -7.52 2.64 15.34
N ARG A 156 -8.09 1.79 16.21
CA ARG A 156 -9.50 1.41 16.14
C ARG A 156 -10.44 2.58 16.47
N ALA A 157 -10.10 3.41 17.46
CA ALA A 157 -10.93 4.53 17.90
C ALA A 157 -10.93 5.69 16.90
N THR A 158 -9.82 5.91 16.17
CA THR A 158 -9.68 6.98 15.18
C THR A 158 -9.96 6.53 13.76
N HIS A 159 -10.27 5.25 13.54
CA HIS A 159 -10.41 4.65 12.21
C HIS A 159 -9.16 4.86 11.34
N ALA A 160 -7.97 4.85 11.95
CA ALA A 160 -6.71 4.87 11.20
C ALA A 160 -6.62 3.68 10.23
N THR A 161 -7.17 2.53 10.66
CA THR A 161 -7.69 1.47 9.78
C THR A 161 -8.96 0.91 10.43
N THR A 162 -9.93 0.53 9.61
CA THR A 162 -11.15 -0.15 10.05
C THR A 162 -10.99 -1.66 10.11
N ASN A 163 -9.91 -2.21 9.56
CA ASN A 163 -9.62 -3.64 9.57
C ASN A 163 -8.76 -4.04 10.77
N PRO A 164 -9.30 -4.81 11.74
CA PRO A 164 -8.55 -5.21 12.92
C PRO A 164 -7.34 -6.11 12.61
N SER A 165 -7.40 -6.90 11.54
CA SER A 165 -6.29 -7.76 11.12
C SER A 165 -5.16 -6.94 10.51
N ALA A 166 -5.50 -5.92 9.71
CA ALA A 166 -4.50 -4.98 9.19
C ALA A 166 -3.85 -4.20 10.33
N ALA A 167 -4.63 -3.65 11.25
CA ALA A 167 -4.12 -2.94 12.43
C ALA A 167 -3.10 -3.78 13.21
N ARG A 168 -3.41 -5.05 13.50
CA ARG A 168 -2.50 -5.94 14.25
C ARG A 168 -1.22 -6.27 13.49
N LEU A 169 -1.25 -6.27 12.16
CA LEU A 169 -0.13 -6.64 11.32
C LEU A 169 0.77 -5.44 10.98
N SER A 170 0.18 -4.32 10.54
CA SER A 170 0.91 -3.18 9.98
C SER A 170 1.24 -2.09 11.00
N LEU A 171 0.41 -1.87 12.03
CA LEU A 171 0.65 -0.78 12.98
C LEU A 171 1.94 -0.96 13.79
N PRO A 172 2.28 -2.17 14.30
CA PRO A 172 3.51 -2.33 15.07
C PRO A 172 4.79 -1.94 14.31
N SER A 173 4.85 -2.16 12.99
CA SER A 173 6.02 -1.79 12.19
C SER A 173 6.12 -0.28 11.92
N GLN A 174 5.03 0.47 12.09
CA GLN A 174 5.02 1.94 12.02
C GLN A 174 5.54 2.59 13.30
N LEU A 175 5.82 1.80 14.34
CA LEU A 175 6.28 2.26 15.64
C LEU A 175 7.69 1.74 15.94
N ARG A 176 8.38 2.44 16.84
CA ARG A 176 9.64 2.00 17.45
C ARG A 176 9.64 2.33 18.95
N TRP A 177 10.35 1.54 19.74
CA TRP A 177 10.52 1.82 21.16
C TRP A 177 11.66 2.83 21.37
N GLU A 178 11.42 3.85 22.18
CA GLU A 178 12.42 4.81 22.64
C GLU A 178 12.47 4.79 24.18
N GLU A 179 13.66 4.60 24.75
CA GLU A 179 13.87 4.60 26.20
C GLU A 179 13.73 6.02 26.80
N ALA A 180 13.25 6.10 28.05
CA ALA A 180 13.16 7.36 28.77
C ALA A 180 14.58 7.91 29.05
N GLY A 181 14.88 9.09 28.52
CA GLY A 181 16.18 9.75 28.68
C GLY A 181 17.10 9.70 27.46
N ALA A 182 16.70 9.04 26.37
CA ALA A 182 17.40 9.12 25.08
C ALA A 182 17.11 10.46 24.37
N ALA A 183 17.44 11.58 25.01
CA ALA A 183 17.52 12.86 24.32
C ALA A 183 18.84 12.91 23.54
N THR A 184 18.74 12.70 22.21
CA THR A 184 19.68 13.16 21.17
C THR A 184 21.17 12.90 21.41
N GLU A 185 21.63 11.68 21.12
CA GLU A 185 22.96 11.49 20.52
C GLU A 185 22.79 11.10 19.05
N THR A 186 22.76 12.10 18.19
CA THR A 186 23.25 11.93 16.83
C THR A 186 24.74 11.62 16.91
N THR A 187 25.15 10.36 16.92
CA THR A 187 26.46 9.90 16.40
C THR A 187 26.56 8.38 16.27
N ARG A 188 26.88 7.94 15.04
CA ARG A 188 27.72 6.80 14.65
C ARG A 188 27.84 5.60 15.60
N GLY A 189 27.43 4.43 15.13
CA GLY A 189 28.00 3.17 15.59
C GLY A 189 27.06 2.00 15.40
N ALA A 190 27.48 1.03 14.58
CA ALA A 190 26.80 -0.24 14.38
C ALA A 190 26.52 -0.94 15.72
N GLY A 191 25.25 -1.26 15.96
CA GLY A 191 24.82 -2.11 17.07
C GLY A 191 23.66 -2.96 16.59
N VAL A 192 23.86 -4.28 16.54
CA VAL A 192 22.80 -5.26 16.32
C VAL A 192 21.76 -5.06 17.43
N LEU A 193 20.56 -4.62 17.05
CA LEU A 193 19.43 -4.53 17.97
C LEU A 193 18.99 -5.96 18.35
N PRO A 194 18.71 -6.26 19.63
CA PRO A 194 18.19 -7.56 20.02
C PRO A 194 16.80 -7.76 19.41
N LEU A 195 16.60 -8.93 18.79
CA LEU A 195 15.30 -9.39 18.32
C LEU A 195 14.28 -9.36 19.49
N PRO A 196 13.06 -8.86 19.30
CA PRO A 196 12.03 -8.94 20.32
C PRO A 196 11.70 -10.41 20.63
N PRO A 197 11.29 -10.73 21.88
CA PRO A 197 10.86 -12.07 22.23
C PRO A 197 9.64 -12.47 21.38
N SER A 198 9.68 -13.69 20.87
CA SER A 198 8.74 -14.26 19.91
C SER A 198 7.27 -14.01 20.29
N LEU A 199 6.46 -13.62 19.29
CA LEU A 199 5.01 -13.54 19.43
C LEU A 199 4.44 -14.88 19.91
N PRO A 200 3.53 -14.90 20.91
CA PRO A 200 2.89 -16.15 21.33
C PRO A 200 2.00 -16.69 20.21
N SER A 201 2.14 -17.98 19.91
CA SER A 201 1.27 -18.74 19.02
C SER A 201 -0.15 -18.77 19.59
N ILE A 202 -1.12 -18.23 18.86
CA ILE A 202 -2.54 -18.37 19.19
C ILE A 202 -3.04 -19.64 18.50
N SER A 203 -3.32 -20.67 19.28
CA SER A 203 -3.97 -21.91 18.85
C SER A 203 -5.45 -21.67 18.55
N GLU A 204 -5.89 -22.16 17.38
CA GLU A 204 -7.30 -22.32 17.03
C GLU A 204 -7.87 -23.54 17.75
N ASP A 205 -8.97 -23.35 18.49
CA ASP A 205 -9.98 -24.34 18.89
C ASP A 205 -11.05 -23.53 19.66
N GLY A 206 -12.36 -23.59 19.46
CA GLY A 206 -13.25 -24.46 18.71
C GLY A 206 -14.63 -24.36 19.39
N GLY A 207 -15.74 -24.38 18.63
CA GLY A 207 -17.06 -24.75 19.18
C GLY A 207 -18.18 -23.72 19.06
N VAL A 208 -19.00 -23.89 18.02
CA VAL A 208 -20.35 -23.32 17.87
C VAL A 208 -21.35 -24.20 18.65
N GLY A 209 -22.26 -23.58 19.39
CA GLY A 209 -23.40 -24.25 20.02
C GLY A 209 -24.56 -23.28 20.25
N ALA A 210 -25.65 -23.47 19.50
CA ALA A 210 -26.88 -22.68 19.54
C ALA A 210 -27.76 -23.01 20.75
N THR A 211 -28.57 -22.06 21.21
CA THR A 211 -30.06 -22.09 21.23
C THR A 211 -30.61 -20.80 21.85
N GLY A 212 -31.80 -20.41 21.41
CA GLY A 212 -32.42 -19.12 21.70
C GLY A 212 -33.03 -18.99 23.09
N ALA A 213 -33.08 -17.74 23.57
CA ALA A 213 -34.02 -17.28 24.57
C ALA A 213 -34.35 -15.79 24.33
N GLU A 214 -35.63 -15.47 24.44
CA GLU A 214 -36.25 -14.17 24.18
C GLU A 214 -35.63 -13.03 24.98
N VAL A 215 -35.42 -11.88 24.33
CA VAL A 215 -35.03 -10.63 25.01
C VAL A 215 -36.27 -9.78 25.23
N GLN A 216 -36.81 -9.83 26.44
CA GLN A 216 -37.75 -8.81 26.94
C GLN A 216 -36.98 -7.51 27.23
N ARG A 217 -37.52 -6.38 26.73
CA ARG A 217 -36.99 -5.03 27.02
C ARG A 217 -37.33 -4.63 28.47
N ALA A 218 -36.31 -4.41 29.29
CA ALA A 218 -36.42 -3.73 30.58
C ALA A 218 -35.93 -2.26 30.47
N PRO A 219 -36.60 -1.28 31.12
CA PRO A 219 -36.21 0.13 31.06
C PRO A 219 -35.21 0.51 32.16
N GLY A 220 -34.29 1.43 31.84
CA GLY A 220 -33.56 2.27 32.79
C GLY A 220 -32.27 1.69 33.38
N LEU A 221 -31.15 1.78 32.64
CA LEU A 221 -29.81 1.73 33.24
C LEU A 221 -29.38 3.14 33.72
N PRO A 222 -28.73 3.26 34.89
CA PRO A 222 -28.16 4.53 35.33
C PRO A 222 -27.02 4.98 34.39
N PRO A 223 -26.70 6.29 34.34
CA PRO A 223 -25.64 6.81 33.49
C PRO A 223 -24.29 6.17 33.83
N ARG A 224 -23.53 5.80 32.79
CA ARG A 224 -22.15 5.31 32.93
C ARG A 224 -21.30 6.35 33.69
N PRO A 225 -20.47 5.94 34.65
CA PRO A 225 -19.54 6.87 35.30
C PRO A 225 -18.60 7.48 34.25
N PRO A 226 -18.19 8.75 34.41
CA PRO A 226 -17.25 9.37 33.49
C PRO A 226 -15.95 8.55 33.47
N LEU A 227 -15.45 8.29 32.25
CA LEU A 227 -14.10 7.76 32.06
C LEU A 227 -13.13 8.67 32.83
N GLY A 228 -12.59 8.15 33.93
CA GLY A 228 -11.58 8.86 34.71
C GLY A 228 -10.45 9.28 33.78
N ARG A 229 -9.94 10.51 33.98
CA ARG A 229 -8.78 11.01 33.23
C ARG A 229 -7.69 9.92 33.22
N PRO A 230 -7.13 9.56 32.05
CA PRO A 230 -6.02 8.61 32.03
C PRO A 230 -4.93 9.13 32.97
N LYS A 231 -4.45 8.27 33.88
CA LYS A 231 -3.27 8.57 34.70
C LYS A 231 -2.16 9.00 33.75
N ALA A 232 -1.53 10.13 34.05
CA ALA A 232 -0.35 10.56 33.30
C ALA A 232 0.63 9.38 33.24
N PRO A 233 1.15 9.02 32.06
CA PRO A 233 2.09 7.93 31.96
C PRO A 233 3.29 8.23 32.85
N ASP A 234 3.72 7.22 33.60
CA ASP A 234 4.93 7.24 34.41
C ASP A 234 6.10 7.62 33.49
N GLN A 235 6.59 8.85 33.58
CA GLN A 235 7.60 9.41 32.68
C GLN A 235 8.96 8.69 32.80
N ALA A 236 9.09 7.73 33.72
CA ALA A 236 10.27 6.93 33.98
C ALA A 236 10.43 5.70 33.05
N ARG A 237 9.42 5.35 32.24
CA ARG A 237 9.50 4.21 31.30
C ARG A 237 9.45 4.73 29.86
N GLY A 238 10.24 4.13 28.96
CA GLY A 238 10.24 4.43 27.53
C GLY A 238 8.84 4.34 26.89
N GLY A 239 8.75 4.66 25.59
CA GLY A 239 7.48 4.66 24.87
C GLY A 239 7.62 4.25 23.42
N TRP A 240 6.51 3.80 22.84
CA TRP A 240 6.39 3.58 21.41
C TRP A 240 6.12 4.90 20.72
N VAL A 241 7.03 5.32 19.84
CA VAL A 241 6.89 6.53 19.01
C VAL A 241 6.72 6.15 17.55
N TRP A 242 6.20 7.09 16.76
CA TRP A 242 6.15 6.94 15.31
C TRP A 242 7.55 6.79 14.74
N ARG A 243 7.75 5.71 14.01
CA ARG A 243 9.05 5.35 13.43
C ARG A 243 9.53 6.38 12.42
N THR A 244 8.61 6.83 11.57
CA THR A 244 8.89 7.85 10.55
C THR A 244 8.35 9.18 11.06
N PRO A 245 9.21 10.19 11.27
CA PRO A 245 8.77 11.54 11.59
C PRO A 245 8.23 12.22 10.32
N LEU A 246 7.08 11.75 9.85
CA LEU A 246 6.47 12.20 8.59
C LEU A 246 6.30 13.74 8.48
N PRO A 247 6.02 14.51 9.56
CA PRO A 247 6.00 15.97 9.47
C PRO A 247 7.29 16.59 8.94
N ASP A 248 8.44 15.98 9.21
CA ASP A 248 9.76 16.49 8.79
C ASP A 248 9.97 16.34 7.28
N SER A 249 9.20 15.45 6.64
CA SER A 249 9.19 15.28 5.17
C SER A 249 8.37 16.34 4.42
N ALA A 250 7.75 17.29 5.13
CA ALA A 250 6.91 18.33 4.52
C ALA A 250 7.54 19.12 3.36
N PRO A 251 8.86 19.40 3.33
CA PRO A 251 9.51 20.04 2.19
C PRO A 251 9.38 19.25 0.87
N PHE A 252 9.20 17.92 0.94
CA PHE A 252 9.14 17.05 -0.24
C PHE A 252 7.72 16.80 -0.75
N TRP A 253 6.68 17.08 0.05
CA TRP A 253 5.30 16.69 -0.28
C TRP A 253 4.80 17.27 -1.60
N ASP A 254 5.15 18.51 -1.91
CA ASP A 254 4.79 19.14 -3.18
C ASP A 254 5.41 18.39 -4.36
N GLY A 255 6.71 18.06 -4.25
CA GLY A 255 7.46 17.32 -5.26
C GLY A 255 6.97 15.89 -5.48
N TRP A 256 6.35 15.26 -4.48
CA TRP A 256 5.74 13.93 -4.67
C TRP A 256 4.62 13.97 -5.71
N TYR A 257 3.76 14.99 -5.66
CA TYR A 257 2.50 15.00 -6.41
C TYR A 257 2.52 15.93 -7.63
N ARG A 258 3.37 16.96 -7.66
CA ARG A 258 3.42 17.92 -8.76
C ARG A 258 3.80 17.23 -10.08
N GLY A 259 2.96 17.37 -11.09
CA GLY A 259 3.14 16.74 -12.40
C GLY A 259 2.82 15.24 -12.42
N LEU A 260 2.26 14.67 -11.35
CA LEU A 260 1.95 13.25 -11.24
C LEU A 260 0.91 12.80 -12.28
N SER A 261 -0.15 13.58 -12.51
CA SER A 261 -1.22 13.19 -13.43
C SER A 261 -0.76 13.08 -14.89
N PRO A 262 -0.05 14.06 -15.48
CA PRO A 262 0.53 13.90 -16.81
C PRO A 262 1.60 12.80 -16.87
N ALA A 263 2.42 12.63 -15.81
CA ALA A 263 3.40 11.56 -15.74
C ALA A 263 2.74 10.17 -15.77
N PHE A 264 1.70 9.96 -14.98
CA PHE A 264 0.90 8.73 -14.96
C PHE A 264 0.32 8.45 -16.35
N LEU A 265 -0.32 9.43 -16.97
CA LEU A 265 -0.90 9.27 -18.30
C LEU A 265 0.15 8.94 -19.38
N GLY A 266 1.37 9.45 -19.23
CA GLY A 266 2.49 9.27 -20.15
C GLY A 266 3.12 7.88 -20.13
N LEU A 267 2.88 7.06 -19.10
CA LEU A 267 3.47 5.72 -19.01
C LEU A 267 2.97 4.81 -20.14
N PRO A 268 3.87 4.13 -20.88
CA PRO A 268 3.54 3.27 -22.02
C PRO A 268 3.07 1.86 -21.62
N CYS A 269 2.31 1.75 -20.52
CA CYS A 269 1.79 0.48 -20.01
C CYS A 269 0.30 0.58 -19.65
N PRO A 270 -0.41 -0.55 -19.48
CA PRO A 270 -1.70 -0.57 -18.82
C PRO A 270 -1.68 0.11 -17.45
N LYS A 271 -2.78 0.77 -17.09
CA LYS A 271 -2.88 1.58 -15.88
C LYS A 271 -4.23 1.39 -15.22
N VAL A 272 -4.24 1.34 -13.89
CA VAL A 272 -5.48 1.39 -13.10
C VAL A 272 -5.35 2.43 -11.98
N LEU A 273 -6.37 3.26 -11.83
CA LEU A 273 -6.52 4.19 -10.73
C LEU A 273 -7.68 3.72 -9.84
N VAL A 274 -7.39 3.51 -8.56
CA VAL A 274 -8.36 3.07 -7.55
C VAL A 274 -8.65 4.23 -6.61
N LEU A 275 -9.92 4.66 -6.51
CA LEU A 275 -10.32 5.77 -5.63
C LEU A 275 -11.34 5.32 -4.58
N ALA A 276 -11.21 5.83 -3.35
CA ALA A 276 -12.09 5.52 -2.22
C ALA A 276 -13.44 6.30 -2.23
N GLY A 277 -13.80 6.93 -3.35
CA GLY A 277 -15.13 7.49 -3.59
C GLY A 277 -15.33 8.99 -3.31
N THR A 278 -14.39 9.68 -2.66
CA THR A 278 -14.48 11.14 -2.46
C THR A 278 -13.64 11.95 -3.43
N ASP A 279 -12.59 11.36 -4.00
CA ASP A 279 -11.68 12.07 -4.87
C ASP A 279 -12.29 12.31 -6.25
N ARG A 280 -12.19 13.58 -6.67
CA ARG A 280 -12.50 13.98 -8.03
C ARG A 280 -11.24 13.85 -8.86
N LEU A 281 -11.37 13.29 -10.05
CA LEU A 281 -10.32 13.38 -11.05
C LEU A 281 -10.01 14.85 -11.32
N ASP A 282 -8.73 15.19 -11.39
CA ASP A 282 -8.33 16.50 -11.90
C ASP A 282 -8.60 16.60 -13.40
N LYS A 283 -8.32 17.77 -13.98
CA LYS A 283 -8.56 18.03 -15.40
C LYS A 283 -7.81 17.04 -16.30
N ALA A 284 -6.55 16.72 -15.98
CA ALA A 284 -5.73 15.84 -16.81
C ALA A 284 -6.24 14.40 -16.77
N LEU A 285 -6.52 13.87 -15.58
CA LEU A 285 -7.06 12.52 -15.41
C LEU A 285 -8.49 12.40 -15.93
N THR A 286 -9.31 13.46 -15.84
CA THR A 286 -10.65 13.49 -16.44
C THR A 286 -10.54 13.31 -17.96
N ILE A 287 -9.68 14.11 -18.61
CA ILE A 287 -9.45 14.00 -20.07
C ILE A 287 -8.89 12.62 -20.41
N GLY A 288 -7.89 12.15 -19.67
CA GLY A 288 -7.27 10.84 -19.89
C GLY A 288 -8.26 9.68 -19.72
N GLN A 289 -9.18 9.78 -18.77
CA GLN A 289 -10.23 8.79 -18.53
C GLN A 289 -11.24 8.78 -19.67
N MET A 290 -11.69 9.95 -20.13
CA MET A 290 -12.60 10.07 -21.29
C MET A 290 -11.94 9.54 -22.58
N GLN A 291 -10.62 9.59 -22.68
CA GLN A 291 -9.83 9.00 -23.77
C GLN A 291 -9.52 7.51 -23.58
N GLY A 292 -9.97 6.87 -22.49
CA GLY A 292 -9.72 5.47 -22.20
C GLY A 292 -8.25 5.12 -21.91
N ARG A 293 -7.45 6.09 -21.44
CA ARG A 293 -5.99 5.91 -21.22
C ARG A 293 -5.65 5.10 -19.98
N PHE A 294 -6.60 4.87 -19.08
CA PHE A 294 -6.45 4.03 -17.89
C PHE A 294 -7.81 3.46 -17.47
N GLN A 295 -7.78 2.43 -16.62
CA GLN A 295 -8.95 1.90 -15.96
C GLN A 295 -9.21 2.67 -14.67
N LEU A 296 -10.42 3.19 -14.47
CA LEU A 296 -10.85 3.76 -13.19
C LEU A 296 -11.64 2.70 -12.42
N ALA A 297 -11.23 2.41 -11.19
CA ALA A 297 -11.98 1.58 -10.26
C ALA A 297 -12.40 2.44 -9.06
N LEU A 298 -13.70 2.50 -8.80
CA LEU A 298 -14.23 3.19 -7.65
C LEU A 298 -14.57 2.15 -6.59
N LEU A 299 -13.96 2.28 -5.41
CA LEU A 299 -14.38 1.52 -4.25
C LEU A 299 -15.54 2.28 -3.60
N PRO A 300 -16.76 1.70 -3.56
CA PRO A 300 -17.83 2.29 -2.77
C PRO A 300 -17.34 2.38 -1.33
N GLN A 301 -17.71 3.45 -0.61
CA GLN A 301 -17.27 3.63 0.76
C GLN A 301 -17.66 2.40 1.58
N ALA A 302 -16.68 1.53 1.85
CA ALA A 302 -16.83 0.35 2.69
C ALA A 302 -17.05 0.72 4.17
N CYS A 303 -17.15 2.02 4.46
CA CYS A 303 -17.42 2.57 5.77
C CYS A 303 -18.86 3.13 5.83
N PRO A 304 -19.67 2.74 6.83
CA PRO A 304 -21.04 3.23 7.02
C PRO A 304 -21.14 4.70 7.47
N ALA A 305 -20.05 5.47 7.43
CA ALA A 305 -20.01 6.89 7.74
C ALA A 305 -19.36 7.67 6.58
N PRO A 306 -20.11 8.59 5.91
CA PRO A 306 -19.68 9.27 4.68
C PRO A 306 -18.40 10.13 4.78
N SER A 307 -17.85 10.29 5.99
CA SER A 307 -16.65 11.08 6.31
C SER A 307 -15.47 10.26 6.85
N GLN A 308 -15.56 8.92 6.82
CA GLN A 308 -14.64 8.04 7.56
C GLN A 308 -14.18 6.80 6.76
N ALA A 309 -14.05 6.89 5.43
CA ALA A 309 -13.21 5.91 4.73
C ALA A 309 -11.80 5.98 5.37
N GLY A 310 -11.31 4.85 5.89
CA GLY A 310 -9.97 4.82 6.44
C GLY A 310 -8.95 5.14 5.35
N HIS A 311 -7.82 5.74 5.75
CA HIS A 311 -6.89 6.39 4.83
C HIS A 311 -6.20 5.40 3.86
N ALA A 312 -6.24 4.10 4.16
CA ALA A 312 -5.56 3.05 3.41
C ALA A 312 -6.55 1.96 2.98
N VAL A 313 -7.23 2.16 1.85
CA VAL A 313 -8.23 1.19 1.33
C VAL A 313 -7.70 -0.22 1.10
N HIS A 314 -6.39 -0.38 0.90
CA HIS A 314 -5.74 -1.68 0.78
C HIS A 314 -5.59 -2.40 2.13
N GLU A 315 -5.66 -1.68 3.26
CA GLU A 315 -5.81 -2.25 4.60
C GLU A 315 -7.28 -2.46 4.95
N ASP A 316 -8.14 -1.49 4.63
CA ASP A 316 -9.55 -1.47 5.07
C ASP A 316 -10.47 -2.41 4.26
N ALA A 317 -10.25 -2.48 2.94
CA ALA A 317 -11.03 -3.29 2.03
C ALA A 317 -10.12 -4.17 1.14
N PRO A 318 -9.26 -5.02 1.74
CA PRO A 318 -8.21 -5.74 1.01
C PRO A 318 -8.80 -6.67 -0.05
N GLY A 319 -9.92 -7.35 0.22
CA GLY A 319 -10.58 -8.22 -0.76
C GLY A 319 -11.09 -7.46 -2.00
N ALA A 320 -11.58 -6.23 -1.82
CA ALA A 320 -12.04 -5.41 -2.94
C ALA A 320 -10.87 -4.92 -3.80
N VAL A 321 -9.78 -4.49 -3.15
CA VAL A 321 -8.53 -4.12 -3.85
C VAL A 321 -7.93 -5.34 -4.56
N ALA A 322 -7.91 -6.51 -3.92
CA ALA A 322 -7.44 -7.76 -4.52
C ALA A 322 -8.27 -8.15 -5.75
N GLY A 323 -9.59 -8.00 -5.69
CA GLY A 323 -10.48 -8.22 -6.84
C GLY A 323 -10.17 -7.31 -8.02
N ILE A 324 -9.90 -6.02 -7.76
CA ILE A 324 -9.49 -5.05 -8.80
C ILE A 324 -8.15 -5.45 -9.41
N LEU A 325 -7.14 -5.75 -8.58
CA LEU A 325 -5.81 -6.13 -9.06
C LEU A 325 -5.86 -7.46 -9.84
N SER A 326 -6.58 -8.46 -9.34
CA SER A 326 -6.78 -9.74 -10.03
C SER A 326 -7.47 -9.55 -11.38
N GLY A 327 -8.54 -8.75 -11.42
CA GLY A 327 -9.23 -8.40 -12.67
C GLY A 327 -8.33 -7.65 -13.66
N PHE A 328 -7.48 -6.74 -13.17
CA PHE A 328 -6.50 -6.02 -13.97
C PHE A 328 -5.45 -6.97 -14.57
N LEU A 329 -4.87 -7.86 -13.76
CA LEU A 329 -3.90 -8.87 -14.22
C LEU A 329 -4.52 -9.77 -15.29
N ALA A 330 -5.75 -10.26 -15.06
CA ALA A 330 -6.46 -11.12 -16.00
C ALA A 330 -6.79 -10.39 -17.31
N ARG A 331 -7.32 -9.16 -17.23
CA ARG A 331 -7.67 -8.33 -18.40
C ARG A 331 -6.48 -8.08 -19.30
N HIS A 332 -5.31 -7.85 -18.71
CA HIS A 332 -4.07 -7.57 -19.43
C HIS A 332 -3.18 -8.80 -19.64
N ARG A 333 -3.69 -10.00 -19.30
CA ARG A 333 -3.00 -11.29 -19.46
C ARG A 333 -1.60 -11.32 -18.85
N VAL A 334 -1.41 -10.64 -17.72
CA VAL A 334 -0.11 -10.52 -17.05
C VAL A 334 0.32 -11.90 -16.55
N GLY A 335 1.45 -12.41 -17.03
CA GLY A 335 1.99 -13.73 -16.65
C GLY A 335 1.37 -14.93 -17.36
N LEU A 336 0.43 -14.72 -18.29
CA LEU A 336 -0.14 -15.79 -19.10
C LEU A 336 0.63 -15.93 -20.43
N PRO A 337 0.74 -17.15 -20.98
CA PRO A 337 1.28 -17.34 -22.33
C PRO A 337 0.51 -16.48 -23.36
N GLY A 338 1.22 -15.98 -24.36
CA GLY A 338 0.63 -15.31 -25.51
C GLY A 338 -0.45 -16.17 -26.15
N LEU A 339 -1.53 -15.55 -26.64
CA LEU A 339 -2.59 -16.29 -27.32
C LEU A 339 -1.98 -16.92 -28.58
N ALA A 340 -1.87 -18.25 -28.64
CA ALA A 340 -1.55 -18.94 -29.87
C ALA A 340 -2.73 -18.74 -30.82
N ILE A 341 -2.60 -17.79 -31.76
CA ILE A 341 -3.55 -17.67 -32.86
C ILE A 341 -3.34 -18.93 -33.71
N PRO A 342 -4.35 -19.81 -33.87
CA PRO A 342 -4.22 -20.93 -34.79
C PRO A 342 -3.91 -20.36 -36.17
N SER A 343 -2.73 -20.69 -36.72
CA SER A 343 -2.44 -20.37 -38.11
C SER A 343 -3.54 -21.00 -38.96
N ARG A 344 -4.16 -20.23 -39.87
CA ARG A 344 -5.06 -20.81 -40.88
C ARG A 344 -4.30 -21.97 -41.54
N SER A 345 -4.84 -23.18 -41.44
CA SER A 345 -4.37 -24.29 -42.26
C SER A 345 -4.33 -23.82 -43.71
N PRO A 346 -3.25 -24.10 -44.48
CA PRO A 346 -3.22 -23.79 -45.90
C PRO A 346 -4.49 -24.36 -46.53
N GLY A 347 -5.34 -23.47 -47.04
CA GLY A 347 -6.62 -23.86 -47.61
C GLY A 347 -6.40 -24.96 -48.65
N THR A 348 -7.17 -26.02 -48.53
CA THR A 348 -7.32 -27.05 -49.56
C THR A 348 -7.51 -26.34 -50.89
N GLN A 349 -6.55 -26.47 -51.80
CA GLN A 349 -6.67 -25.94 -53.15
C GLN A 349 -7.91 -26.60 -53.77
N HIS A 350 -8.96 -25.82 -54.02
CA HIS A 350 -10.05 -26.28 -54.85
C HIS A 350 -9.51 -26.46 -56.28
N PRO A 351 -9.71 -27.63 -56.92
CA PRO A 351 -9.25 -27.84 -58.28
C PRO A 351 -9.98 -26.87 -59.22
N ALA A 352 -9.21 -26.25 -60.13
CA ALA A 352 -9.74 -25.34 -61.12
C ALA A 352 -10.78 -26.04 -62.02
N PRO A 353 -11.87 -25.37 -62.41
CA PRO A 353 -12.85 -25.94 -63.32
C PRO A 353 -12.23 -26.13 -64.71
N SER A 354 -12.42 -27.32 -65.28
CA SER A 354 -11.98 -27.67 -66.62
C SER A 354 -12.63 -26.75 -67.66
N PRO A 355 -11.89 -26.32 -68.70
CA PRO A 355 -12.46 -25.53 -69.79
C PRO A 355 -13.40 -26.43 -70.60
N GLY A 356 -14.66 -26.00 -70.70
CA GLY A 356 -15.65 -26.47 -71.66
C GLY A 356 -15.87 -25.44 -72.75
#